data_AF-A0A822ZMC5-F1
#
_entry.id   AF-A0A822ZMC5-F1
#
_cell.length_a   1.000
_cell.length_b   1.000
_cell.length_c   1.000
_cell.angle_alpha   90.00
_cell.angle_beta   90.00
_cell.angle_gamma   90.00
#
_symmetry.space_group_name_H-M   'P 1'
#
loop_
_entity.id
_entity.type
_entity.pdbx_description
1 polymer ?
#
loop_
_entity_poly.entity_id
_entity_poly.type
_entity_poly.pdbx_seq_one_letter_code
_entity_poly.pdbx_strand_id
1 'polypeptide(L)'
;MARDVGLKLHVSLCFHAAKQAKIELPNWVSKIGEAQPNIFTDRSGRRYKECMLLAVDDLHVLYGKTLVQVYQEFLESFKSSFSNLMGSTIVVSFKSSFSNLNPCHLFIC
;
A
#
# COMPACT_ATOMS: atom_id res chain seq x y z
N MET A 1 20.50 5.34 13.41
CA MET A 1 20.27 6.79 13.52
C MET A 1 19.15 7.13 14.51
N ALA A 2 17.86 6.85 14.25
CA ALA A 2 16.77 7.25 15.16
C ALA A 2 16.82 6.56 16.55
N ARG A 3 17.01 5.24 16.58
CA ARG A 3 17.18 4.47 17.82
C ARG A 3 18.36 4.97 18.65
N ASP A 4 19.47 5.29 17.98
CA ASP A 4 20.74 5.65 18.64
C ASP A 4 20.65 7.01 19.36
N VAL A 5 19.66 7.84 18.98
CA VAL A 5 19.33 9.10 19.67
C VAL A 5 18.07 8.99 20.54
N GLY A 6 17.58 7.77 20.82
CA GLY A 6 16.45 7.51 21.71
C GLY A 6 15.07 7.90 21.16
N LEU A 7 14.95 8.14 19.86
CA LEU A 7 13.67 8.51 19.23
C LEU A 7 12.83 7.29 18.87
N LYS A 8 11.50 7.47 18.93
CA LYS A 8 10.52 6.52 18.37
C LYS A 8 10.16 6.92 16.94
N LEU A 9 9.99 5.93 16.09
CA LEU A 9 9.56 6.06 14.71
C LEU A 9 8.11 5.63 14.58
N HIS A 10 7.30 6.54 14.05
CA HIS A 10 5.95 6.24 13.63
C HIS A 10 5.96 5.99 12.13
N VAL A 11 5.60 4.77 11.72
CA VAL A 11 5.67 4.33 10.32
C VAL A 11 4.25 4.21 9.78
N SER A 12 3.98 4.91 8.69
CA SER A 12 2.80 4.73 7.84
C SER A 12 3.21 3.93 6.61
N LEU A 13 2.52 2.81 6.37
CA LEU A 13 2.80 1.91 5.25
C LEU A 13 1.83 2.20 4.13
N CYS A 14 2.26 2.99 3.15
CA CYS A 14 1.40 3.49 2.09
C CYS A 14 1.53 2.65 0.81
N PHE A 15 0.45 1.98 0.42
CA PHE A 15 0.40 1.13 -0.80
C PHE A 15 -0.09 1.90 -2.04
N HIS A 16 0.48 3.08 -2.29
CA HIS A 16 0.10 3.95 -3.40
C HIS A 16 1.27 4.80 -3.92
N ALA A 17 1.18 5.24 -5.17
CA ALA A 17 2.06 6.25 -5.72
C ALA A 17 1.71 7.65 -5.20
N ALA A 18 2.73 8.46 -4.96
CA ALA A 18 2.61 9.83 -4.50
C ALA A 18 3.28 10.77 -5.51
N LYS A 19 2.49 11.35 -6.43
CA LYS A 19 2.97 12.24 -7.49
C LYS A 19 3.77 13.42 -6.97
N GLN A 20 3.28 14.07 -5.91
CA GLN A 20 3.93 15.23 -5.31
C GLN A 20 5.33 14.89 -4.80
N ALA A 21 5.53 13.66 -4.33
CA ALA A 21 6.80 13.15 -3.84
C ALA A 21 7.61 12.41 -4.92
N LYS A 22 7.12 12.33 -6.17
CA LYS A 22 7.71 11.54 -7.27
C LYS A 22 7.93 10.07 -6.90
N ILE A 23 7.04 9.51 -6.07
CA ILE A 23 7.06 8.08 -5.72
C ILE A 23 6.08 7.38 -6.64
N GLU A 24 6.59 6.48 -7.48
CA GLU A 24 5.81 5.70 -8.42
C GLU A 24 5.47 4.32 -7.85
N LEU A 25 4.44 3.67 -8.41
CA LEU A 25 4.19 2.26 -8.12
C LEU A 25 5.36 1.41 -8.65
N PRO A 26 5.66 0.26 -8.01
CA PRO A 26 6.63 -0.66 -8.56
C PRO A 26 6.29 -1.02 -10.02
N ASN A 27 7.29 -1.04 -10.90
CA ASN A 27 7.09 -1.25 -12.34
C ASN A 27 6.23 -2.48 -12.69
N TRP A 28 6.36 -3.57 -11.91
CA TRP A 28 5.56 -4.78 -12.12
C TRP A 28 4.06 -4.54 -11.87
N VAL A 29 3.71 -3.69 -10.89
CA VAL A 29 2.32 -3.28 -10.61
C VAL A 29 1.75 -2.47 -11.76
N SER A 30 2.50 -1.47 -12.23
CA SER A 30 2.08 -0.60 -13.33
C SER A 30 1.79 -1.40 -14.60
N LYS A 31 2.66 -2.35 -14.94
CA LYS A 31 2.48 -3.27 -16.08
C LYS A 31 1.24 -4.14 -15.95
N ILE A 32 0.95 -4.65 -14.76
CA ILE A 32 -0.26 -5.46 -14.54
C ILE A 32 -1.50 -4.61 -14.77
N GLY A 33 -1.54 -3.35 -14.32
CA GLY A 33 -2.71 -2.50 -14.55
C GLY A 33 -2.81 -1.87 -15.95
N GLU A 34 -1.75 -1.95 -16.75
CA GLU A 34 -1.83 -1.77 -18.21
C GLU A 34 -2.50 -2.97 -18.87
N ALA A 35 -2.11 -4.19 -18.49
CA ALA A 35 -2.67 -5.44 -19.02
C ALA A 35 -4.10 -5.72 -18.52
N GLN A 36 -4.41 -5.32 -17.30
CA GLN A 36 -5.69 -5.53 -16.61
C GLN A 36 -6.20 -4.20 -16.03
N PRO A 37 -6.79 -3.32 -16.86
CA PRO A 37 -7.23 -1.99 -16.44
C PRO A 37 -8.26 -1.96 -15.30
N ASN A 38 -9.02 -3.03 -15.14
CA ASN A 38 -10.04 -3.19 -14.11
C ASN A 38 -9.49 -3.09 -12.69
N ILE A 39 -8.21 -3.42 -12.46
CA ILE A 39 -7.60 -3.32 -11.12
C ILE A 39 -7.42 -1.88 -10.63
N PHE A 40 -7.43 -0.93 -11.57
CA PHE A 40 -7.35 0.49 -11.32
C PHE A 40 -8.69 1.18 -11.51
N THR A 41 -9.77 0.45 -11.80
CA THR A 41 -11.05 1.04 -12.17
C THR A 41 -12.08 0.84 -11.06
N ASP A 42 -12.71 1.92 -10.58
CA ASP A 42 -13.78 1.81 -9.58
C ASP A 42 -15.10 1.34 -10.22
N ARG A 43 -16.11 1.09 -9.37
CA ARG A 43 -17.46 0.69 -9.83
C ARG A 43 -18.15 1.72 -10.73
N SER A 44 -17.66 2.96 -10.75
CA SER A 44 -18.14 4.05 -11.60
C SER A 44 -17.33 4.19 -12.90
N GLY A 45 -16.38 3.30 -13.17
CA GLY A 45 -15.55 3.33 -14.37
C GLY A 45 -14.36 4.30 -14.32
N ARG A 46 -14.08 4.91 -13.16
CA ARG A 46 -12.96 5.86 -13.02
C ARG A 46 -11.65 5.12 -12.80
N ARG A 47 -10.63 5.47 -13.59
CA ARG A 47 -9.29 4.86 -13.54
C ARG A 47 -8.34 5.63 -12.62
N TYR A 48 -7.66 4.90 -11.76
CA TYR A 48 -6.72 5.40 -10.76
C TYR A 48 -5.39 4.68 -10.90
N LYS A 49 -4.48 5.25 -11.71
CA LYS A 49 -3.16 4.66 -11.95
C LYS A 49 -2.21 4.73 -10.76
N GLU A 50 -2.59 5.50 -9.73
CA GLU A 50 -1.75 5.75 -8.55
C GLU A 50 -2.03 4.77 -7.41
N CYS A 51 -3.10 3.97 -7.48
CA CYS A 51 -3.43 3.02 -6.43
C CYS A 51 -4.13 1.79 -7.00
N MET A 52 -3.79 0.60 -6.49
CA MET A 52 -4.64 -0.56 -6.70
C MET A 52 -5.87 -0.43 -5.80
N LEU A 53 -7.06 -0.54 -6.40
CA LEU A 53 -8.30 -0.44 -5.63
C LEU A 53 -8.50 -1.73 -4.83
N LEU A 54 -8.76 -1.59 -3.53
CA LEU A 54 -9.09 -2.74 -2.68
C LEU A 54 -10.37 -3.46 -3.11
N ALA A 55 -11.28 -2.79 -3.83
CA ALA A 55 -12.56 -3.35 -4.30
C ALA A 55 -12.44 -4.52 -5.31
N VAL A 56 -11.24 -5.04 -5.48
CA VAL A 56 -10.84 -6.12 -6.38
C VAL A 56 -10.38 -7.33 -5.54
N ASP A 57 -10.92 -7.47 -4.32
CA ASP A 57 -10.50 -8.43 -3.28
C ASP A 57 -10.38 -9.89 -3.74
N ASP A 58 -11.24 -10.33 -4.66
CA ASP A 58 -11.27 -11.72 -5.16
C ASP A 58 -10.49 -11.95 -6.46
N LEU A 59 -9.92 -10.89 -7.04
CA LEU A 59 -9.24 -11.00 -8.32
C LEU A 59 -7.77 -11.38 -8.07
N HIS A 60 -7.39 -12.57 -8.53
CA HIS A 60 -6.05 -13.17 -8.36
C HIS A 60 -5.03 -12.59 -9.36
N VAL A 61 -4.99 -11.26 -9.46
CA VAL A 61 -4.34 -10.54 -10.57
C VAL A 61 -2.82 -10.51 -10.41
N LEU A 62 -2.33 -10.66 -9.17
CA LEU A 62 -0.91 -10.51 -8.86
C LEU A 62 -0.25 -11.89 -8.80
N TYR A 63 0.02 -12.46 -9.96
CA TYR A 63 0.65 -13.79 -10.08
C TYR A 63 -0.12 -14.89 -9.33
N GLY A 64 -1.45 -14.85 -9.37
CA GLY A 64 -2.29 -15.82 -8.67
C GLY A 64 -2.54 -15.50 -7.20
N LYS A 65 -2.10 -14.34 -6.70
CA LYS A 65 -2.42 -13.85 -5.35
C LYS A 65 -3.47 -12.75 -5.39
N THR A 66 -4.28 -12.68 -4.33
CA THR A 66 -5.17 -11.53 -4.08
C THR A 66 -4.37 -10.34 -3.57
N LEU A 67 -4.92 -9.13 -3.69
CA LEU A 67 -4.29 -7.92 -3.14
C LEU A 67 -4.06 -8.03 -1.63
N VAL A 68 -5.02 -8.61 -0.90
CA VAL A 68 -4.91 -8.86 0.55
C VAL A 68 -3.72 -9.75 0.88
N GLN A 69 -3.52 -10.85 0.12
CA GLN A 69 -2.36 -11.73 0.32
C GLN A 69 -1.04 -11.00 0.08
N VAL A 70 -0.96 -10.18 -0.96
CA VAL A 70 0.25 -9.38 -1.25
C VAL A 70 0.54 -8.38 -0.11
N TYR A 71 -0.48 -7.71 0.41
CA TYR A 71 -0.31 -6.81 1.56
C TYR A 71 0.09 -7.57 2.82
N GLN A 72 -0.52 -8.72 3.09
CA GLN A 72 -0.17 -9.56 4.24
C GLN A 72 1.29 -9.99 4.18
N GLU A 73 1.76 -10.50 3.05
CA GLU A 73 3.16 -10.91 2.88
C GLU A 73 4.14 -9.75 3.06
N PHE A 74 3.79 -8.56 2.56
CA PHE A 74 4.60 -7.36 2.79
C PHE A 74 4.67 -7.01 4.28
N LEU A 75 3.54 -7.03 5.00
CA LEU A 75 3.48 -6.73 6.42
C LEU A 75 4.25 -7.76 7.27
N GLU A 76 4.15 -9.04 6.91
CA GLU A 76 4.91 -10.12 7.55
C GLU A 76 6.42 -9.95 7.32
N SER A 77 6.82 -9.64 6.07
CA SER A 77 8.20 -9.35 5.73
C SER A 77 8.74 -8.15 6.52
N PHE A 78 8.00 -7.04 6.55
CA PHE A 78 8.35 -5.84 7.32
C PHE A 78 8.51 -6.15 8.81
N LYS A 79 7.55 -6.87 9.40
CA LYS A 79 7.61 -7.29 10.80
C LYS A 79 8.85 -8.16 11.08
N SER A 80 9.16 -9.11 10.20
CA SER A 80 10.31 -10.00 10.33
C SER A 80 11.63 -9.23 10.25
N SER A 81 11.80 -8.41 9.22
CA SER A 81 13.02 -7.62 8.97
C SER A 81 13.34 -6.62 10.08
N PHE A 82 12.31 -6.06 10.74
CA PHE A 82 12.48 -5.08 11.82
C PHE A 82 12.07 -5.62 13.19
N SER A 83 12.02 -6.94 13.36
CA SER A 83 11.53 -7.61 14.57
C SER A 83 12.20 -7.12 15.86
N ASN A 84 13.51 -6.84 15.82
CA ASN A 84 14.28 -6.30 16.93
C ASN A 84 13.94 -4.84 17.32
N LEU A 85 13.23 -4.11 16.45
CA LEU A 85 12.84 -2.71 16.66
C LEU A 85 11.34 -2.55 16.92
N MET A 86 10.53 -3.57 16.64
CA MET A 86 9.08 -3.54 16.85
C MET A 86 8.74 -3.38 18.33
N GLY A 87 7.77 -2.51 18.65
CA GLY A 87 7.30 -2.27 20.01
C GLY A 87 8.24 -1.45 20.90
N SER A 88 9.50 -1.28 20.50
CA SER A 88 10.47 -0.42 21.19
C SER A 88 10.66 0.91 20.46
N THR A 89 11.18 0.84 19.24
CA THR A 89 11.54 1.98 18.40
C THR A 89 10.45 2.24 17.37
N ILE A 90 9.93 1.19 16.72
CA ILE A 90 8.97 1.31 15.62
C ILE A 90 7.55 1.06 16.14
N VAL A 91 6.67 2.01 15.84
CA VAL A 91 5.21 1.88 15.95
C VAL A 91 4.64 2.02 14.55
N VAL A 92 3.92 0.99 14.09
CA VAL A 92 3.20 1.03 12.82
C VAL A 92 1.79 1.50 13.08
N SER A 93 1.34 2.48 12.31
CA SER A 93 -0.08 2.86 12.26
C SER A 93 -0.65 2.53 10.91
N PHE A 94 -1.92 2.19 10.91
CA PHE A 94 -2.72 2.19 9.70
C PHE A 94 -3.72 3.36 9.78
N LYS A 95 -3.52 4.39 8.96
CA LYS A 95 -4.46 5.47 8.68
C LYS A 95 -5.32 5.13 7.47
N SER A 96 -6.57 4.73 7.73
CA SER A 96 -7.65 4.91 6.76
C SER A 96 -8.02 6.39 6.71
N SER A 97 -7.77 7.05 5.58
CA SER A 97 -8.13 8.46 5.41
C SER A 97 -9.32 8.57 4.47
N PHE A 98 -10.54 8.52 5.01
CA PHE A 98 -11.75 8.85 4.24
C PHE A 98 -11.79 10.37 4.00
N SER A 99 -11.43 10.80 2.81
CA SER A 99 -11.70 12.17 2.35
C SER A 99 -12.76 12.14 1.26
N ASN A 100 -13.79 12.96 1.38
CA ASN A 100 -14.99 13.01 0.52
C ASN A 100 -14.72 13.42 -0.94
N LEU A 101 -13.47 13.39 -1.42
CA LEU A 101 -13.07 13.94 -2.72
C LEU A 101 -12.48 12.93 -3.71
N ASN A 102 -12.12 11.71 -3.31
CA ASN A 102 -11.67 10.68 -4.26
C ASN A 102 -11.88 9.23 -3.75
N PRO A 103 -12.41 8.29 -4.56
CA PRO A 103 -12.58 6.86 -4.23
C PRO A 103 -11.29 6.05 -4.04
N CYS A 104 -10.11 6.57 -4.42
CA CYS A 104 -8.81 5.96 -4.13
C CYS A 104 -8.52 5.80 -2.64
N HIS A 105 -9.31 6.43 -1.78
CA HIS A 105 -8.90 6.75 -0.42
C HIS A 105 -9.13 5.65 0.62
N LEU A 106 -9.43 4.41 0.22
CA LEU A 106 -9.11 3.27 1.09
C LEU A 106 -7.61 2.97 0.98
N PHE A 107 -6.81 3.97 1.34
CA PHE A 107 -5.39 3.79 1.54
C PHE A 107 -5.21 3.13 2.89
N ILE A 108 -4.59 1.96 2.89
CA ILE A 108 -3.72 1.60 3.99
C ILE A 108 -2.47 2.48 3.76
N CYS A 109 -2.47 3.67 4.36
CA CYS A 109 -1.31 4.18 5.11
C CYS A 109 -1.58 3.80 6.57
#